data_AF-A0AAE4AEB5-F1
#
_entry.id   AF-A0AAE4AEB5-F1
#
_cell.length_a   1.000
_cell.length_b   1.000
_cell.length_c   1.000
_cell.angle_alpha   90.00
_cell.angle_beta   90.00
_cell.angle_gamma   90.00
#
_symmetry.space_group_name_H-M   'P 1'
#
loop_
_entity.id
_entity.type
_entity.pdbx_description
1 polymer ?
#
loop_
_entity_poly.entity_id
_entity_poly.type
_entity_poly.pdbx_seq_one_letter_code
_entity_poly.pdbx_strand_id
1 'polypeptide(L)'
;MTMMTNIQKSTVAHTTTPQNWTTVGKTGAITRRFEFPDYAATSAFLDALTALSEETGIFPDLGFAATYVNVTVPGDDGRDQLAGRIDHAFEGQQT
;
A
#
# COMPACT_ATOMS: atom_id res chain seq x y z
N MET A 1 33.46 -4.18 -22.69
CA MET A 1 32.91 -5.51 -22.36
C MET A 1 33.03 -5.71 -20.86
N THR A 2 31.87 -5.85 -20.19
CA THR A 2 31.61 -6.53 -18.90
C THR A 2 30.41 -5.84 -18.28
N MET A 3 29.23 -6.30 -18.66
CA MET A 3 28.01 -6.08 -17.86
C MET A 3 28.02 -7.15 -16.77
N MET A 4 28.20 -6.74 -15.52
CA MET A 4 27.92 -7.61 -14.38
C MET A 4 26.46 -7.41 -13.98
N THR A 5 25.61 -8.26 -14.55
CA THR A 5 24.20 -8.39 -14.17
C THR A 5 24.14 -9.00 -12.78
N ASN A 6 23.82 -8.20 -11.77
CA ASN A 6 23.60 -8.67 -10.40
C ASN A 6 22.15 -9.16 -10.26
N ILE A 7 21.94 -10.46 -10.50
CA ILE A 7 20.70 -11.16 -10.17
C ILE A 7 20.74 -11.59 -8.69
N GLN A 8 20.36 -10.68 -7.79
CA GLN A 8 20.04 -11.07 -6.43
C GLN A 8 18.71 -11.84 -6.45
N LYS A 9 18.81 -13.17 -6.32
CA LYS A 9 17.71 -14.02 -5.91
C LYS A 9 17.33 -13.61 -4.48
N SER A 10 16.36 -12.73 -4.33
CA SER A 10 15.79 -12.42 -3.02
C SER A 10 14.90 -13.58 -2.61
N THR A 11 15.48 -14.47 -1.82
CA THR A 11 14.84 -15.48 -0.98
C THR A 11 13.59 -14.88 -0.33
N VAL A 12 12.44 -15.52 -0.61
CA VAL A 12 11.14 -15.25 0.02
C VAL A 12 11.21 -15.50 1.53
N ALA A 13 11.46 -14.43 2.28
CA ALA A 13 11.04 -14.30 3.66
C ALA A 13 9.95 -13.21 3.67
N HIS A 14 8.67 -13.61 3.64
CA HIS A 14 7.53 -12.71 3.81
C HIS A 14 7.46 -12.21 5.28
N THR A 15 8.39 -11.35 5.66
CA THR A 15 8.35 -10.56 6.92
C THR A 15 8.93 -9.15 6.72
N THR A 16 9.34 -8.80 5.50
CA THR A 16 9.84 -7.46 5.21
C THR A 16 8.64 -6.55 4.96
N THR A 17 8.35 -5.69 5.95
CA THR A 17 7.33 -4.65 5.81
C THR A 17 7.62 -3.84 4.54
N PRO A 18 6.62 -3.59 3.67
CA PRO A 18 6.84 -2.85 2.44
C PRO A 18 7.41 -1.46 2.73
N GLN A 19 8.25 -0.96 1.83
CA GLN A 19 8.91 0.34 2.00
C GLN A 19 7.82 1.42 2.17
N ASN A 20 7.97 2.26 3.20
CA ASN A 20 7.01 3.31 3.63
C ASN A 20 5.77 2.83 4.41
N TRP A 21 5.65 1.54 4.71
CA TRP A 21 4.62 1.01 5.61
C TRP A 21 5.19 0.78 7.01
N THR A 22 4.34 0.92 8.03
CA THR A 22 4.72 0.71 9.44
C THR A 22 3.87 -0.41 10.02
N THR A 23 4.50 -1.43 10.62
CA THR A 23 3.74 -2.51 11.29
C THR A 23 3.07 -1.97 12.55
N VAL A 24 1.79 -2.29 12.74
CA VAL A 24 0.98 -1.87 13.88
C VAL A 24 0.38 -3.06 14.60
N GLY A 25 0.41 -2.99 15.94
CA GLY A 25 -0.15 -4.02 16.81
C GLY A 25 0.62 -5.35 16.80
N LYS A 26 0.00 -6.37 17.41
CA LYS A 26 0.56 -7.73 17.53
C LYS A 26 0.10 -8.67 16.41
N THR A 27 -0.86 -8.24 15.61
CA THR A 27 -1.49 -9.02 14.52
C THR A 27 -0.68 -8.98 13.22
N GLY A 28 0.40 -8.18 13.16
CA GLY A 28 1.12 -7.96 11.92
C GLY A 28 0.31 -7.17 10.91
N ALA A 29 -0.59 -6.28 11.33
CA ALA A 29 -1.16 -5.29 10.42
C ALA A 29 -0.11 -4.24 10.05
N ILE A 30 -0.30 -3.54 8.93
CA ILE A 30 0.53 -2.39 8.55
C ILE A 30 -0.32 -1.17 8.29
N THR A 31 0.22 0.00 8.61
CA THR A 31 -0.39 1.28 8.31
C THR A 31 0.55 2.17 7.51
N ARG A 32 -0.03 2.98 6.62
CA ARG A 32 0.66 4.04 5.89
C ARG A 32 -0.27 5.24 5.71
N ARG A 33 0.31 6.44 5.77
CA ARG A 33 -0.38 7.69 5.46
C ARG A 33 0.00 8.16 4.05
N PHE A 34 -1.01 8.55 3.30
CA PHE A 34 -0.91 9.15 1.98
C PHE A 34 -1.41 10.60 2.07
N GLU A 35 -0.66 11.53 1.51
CA GLU A 35 -0.99 12.96 1.54
C GLU A 35 -1.36 13.44 0.14
N PHE A 36 -2.35 14.32 0.08
CA PHE A 36 -2.95 14.82 -1.15
C PHE A 36 -3.06 16.35 -1.10
N PRO A 37 -2.96 17.03 -2.26
CA PRO A 37 -3.07 18.48 -2.33
C PRO A 37 -4.48 18.99 -2.00
N ASP A 38 -5.51 18.21 -2.31
CA ASP A 38 -6.91 18.59 -2.16
C ASP A 38 -7.84 17.38 -1.99
N TYR A 39 -9.12 17.68 -1.72
CA TYR A 39 -10.14 16.66 -1.51
C TYR A 39 -10.48 15.86 -2.77
N ALA A 40 -10.39 16.45 -3.97
CA ALA A 40 -10.69 15.72 -5.20
C ALA A 40 -9.64 14.62 -5.43
N ALA A 41 -8.37 14.92 -5.19
CA ALA A 41 -7.29 13.93 -5.20
C ALA A 41 -7.49 12.84 -4.12
N THR A 42 -7.89 13.24 -2.90
CA THR A 42 -8.22 12.30 -1.83
C THR A 42 -9.39 11.38 -2.21
N SER A 43 -10.46 11.92 -2.78
CA SER A 43 -11.64 11.15 -3.20
C SER A 43 -11.28 10.15 -4.28
N ALA A 44 -10.52 10.57 -5.30
CA ALA A 44 -10.08 9.68 -6.36
C ALA A 44 -9.26 8.49 -5.82
N PHE A 45 -8.44 8.71 -4.78
CA PHE A 45 -7.72 7.64 -4.10
C PHE A 45 -8.65 6.68 -3.38
N LEU A 46 -9.67 7.19 -2.67
CA LEU A 46 -10.65 6.37 -1.97
C LEU A 46 -11.47 5.50 -2.95
N ASP A 47 -11.81 6.01 -4.13
CA ASP A 47 -12.44 5.23 -5.20
C ASP A 47 -11.53 4.09 -5.69
N ALA A 48 -10.23 4.38 -5.91
CA ALA A 48 -9.26 3.35 -6.29
C ALA A 48 -9.09 2.28 -5.20
N LEU A 49 -9.04 2.68 -3.92
CA LEU A 49 -8.98 1.75 -2.79
C LEU A 49 -10.22 0.84 -2.71
N THR A 50 -11.39 1.39 -3.02
CA THR A 50 -12.65 0.63 -3.06
C THR A 50 -12.56 -0.46 -4.12
N ALA A 51 -12.14 -0.12 -5.35
CA ALA A 51 -11.98 -1.09 -6.43
C ALA A 51 -10.94 -2.17 -6.07
N LEU A 52 -9.81 -1.78 -5.47
CA LEU A 52 -8.79 -2.72 -4.99
C LEU A 52 -9.34 -3.68 -3.93
N SER A 53 -10.20 -3.18 -3.03
CA SER A 53 -10.81 -3.99 -1.98
C SER A 53 -11.80 -5.00 -2.55
N GLU A 54 -12.60 -4.61 -3.53
CA GLU A 54 -13.52 -5.51 -4.24
C GLU A 54 -12.77 -6.60 -5.02
N GLU A 55 -11.69 -6.24 -5.69
CA GLU A 55 -10.87 -7.18 -6.48
C GLU A 55 -10.08 -8.18 -5.61
N THR A 56 -9.58 -7.74 -4.45
CA THR A 56 -8.78 -8.59 -3.55
C THR A 56 -9.62 -9.34 -2.53
N GLY A 57 -10.83 -8.85 -2.25
CA GLY A 57 -11.65 -9.32 -1.12
C GLY A 57 -11.11 -8.92 0.26
N ILE A 58 -10.09 -8.05 0.31
CA ILE A 58 -9.47 -7.57 1.55
C ILE A 58 -9.88 -6.12 1.75
N PHE A 59 -10.52 -5.84 2.89
CA PHE A 59 -11.02 -4.50 3.22
C PHE A 59 -10.12 -3.87 4.28
N PRO A 60 -9.21 -2.95 3.90
CA PRO A 60 -8.39 -2.23 4.87
C PRO A 60 -9.23 -1.26 5.70
N ASP A 61 -8.76 -0.96 6.90
CA ASP A 61 -9.32 0.10 7.72
C ASP A 61 -8.80 1.46 7.22
N LEU A 62 -9.71 2.40 6.97
CA LEU A 62 -9.43 3.68 6.36
C LEU A 62 -9.77 4.82 7.32
N GLY A 63 -8.77 5.65 7.64
CA GLY A 63 -8.96 6.90 8.38
C GLY A 63 -8.54 8.09 7.52
N PHE A 64 -9.49 8.88 7.03
CA PHE A 64 -9.19 9.96 6.08
C PHE A 64 -9.69 11.34 6.54
N ALA A 65 -9.04 12.37 6.01
CA ALA A 65 -9.44 13.76 6.09
C ALA A 65 -9.34 14.40 4.69
N ALA A 66 -9.57 15.71 4.56
CA ALA A 66 -9.62 16.37 3.26
C ALA A 66 -8.32 16.31 2.43
N THR A 67 -7.17 16.09 3.08
CA THR A 67 -5.84 16.14 2.43
C THR A 67 -4.97 14.93 2.76
N TYR A 68 -5.51 13.92 3.45
CA TYR A 68 -4.75 12.71 3.73
C TYR A 68 -5.65 11.50 3.95
N VAL A 69 -5.11 10.32 3.67
CA VAL A 69 -5.72 9.01 3.94
C VAL A 69 -4.71 8.16 4.69
N ASN A 70 -5.09 7.69 5.87
CA ASN A 70 -4.41 6.62 6.57
C ASN A 70 -5.05 5.31 6.15
N VAL A 71 -4.24 4.37 5.69
CA VAL A 71 -4.68 3.05 5.28
C VAL A 71 -4.02 2.03 6.20
N THR A 72 -4.82 1.17 6.82
CA THR A 72 -4.35 0.07 7.65
C THR A 72 -4.76 -1.26 7.02
N VAL A 73 -3.78 -2.00 6.52
CA VAL A 73 -3.98 -3.33 5.93
C VAL A 73 -3.84 -4.39 7.02
N PRO A 74 -4.81 -5.30 7.17
CA PRO A 74 -4.74 -6.36 8.17
C PRO A 74 -3.59 -7.33 7.88
N GLY A 75 -3.11 -8.03 8.90
CA GLY A 75 -1.99 -8.97 8.82
C GLY A 75 -2.30 -10.32 8.19
N ASP A 76 -3.27 -10.38 7.27
CA ASP A 76 -3.75 -11.58 6.61
C ASP A 76 -2.94 -11.93 5.34
N ASP A 77 -3.18 -13.13 4.79
CA ASP A 77 -2.65 -13.54 3.50
C ASP A 77 -3.06 -12.53 2.40
N GLY A 78 -2.07 -11.91 1.75
CA GLY A 78 -2.27 -10.86 0.75
C GLY A 78 -1.98 -9.44 1.23
N ARG A 79 -1.65 -9.24 2.52
CA ARG A 79 -1.25 -7.94 3.08
C ARG A 79 -0.23 -7.20 2.22
N ASP A 80 0.88 -7.86 1.90
CA ASP A 80 1.99 -7.23 1.18
C ASP A 80 1.64 -6.98 -0.30
N GLN A 81 0.79 -7.82 -0.90
CA GLN A 81 0.28 -7.62 -2.26
C GLN A 81 -0.66 -6.40 -2.31
N LEU A 82 -1.61 -6.31 -1.37
CA LEU A 82 -2.52 -5.16 -1.28
C LEU A 82 -1.74 -3.87 -1.03
N ALA A 83 -0.78 -3.87 -0.11
CA ALA A 83 0.08 -2.72 0.15
C ALA A 83 0.81 -2.22 -1.12
N GLY A 84 1.40 -3.13 -1.91
CA GLY A 84 2.05 -2.76 -3.17
C GLY A 84 1.08 -2.21 -4.23
N ARG A 85 -0.15 -2.73 -4.30
CA ARG A 85 -1.18 -2.21 -5.21
C ARG A 85 -1.67 -0.82 -4.81
N ILE A 86 -1.80 -0.58 -3.51
CA ILE A 86 -2.16 0.73 -2.96
C ILE A 86 -1.07 1.76 -3.30
N ASP A 87 0.21 1.39 -3.17
CA ASP A 87 1.32 2.26 -3.52
C ASP A 87 1.29 2.65 -5.01
N HIS A 88 1.08 1.67 -5.91
CA HIS A 88 0.94 1.95 -7.34
C HIS A 88 -0.29 2.83 -7.67
N ALA A 89 -1.40 2.64 -6.96
CA ALA A 89 -2.59 3.47 -7.12
C ALA A 89 -2.32 4.93 -6.69
N PHE A 90 -1.57 5.13 -5.61
CA PHE A 90 -1.15 6.45 -5.17
C PHE A 90 -0.21 7.13 -6.17
N GLU A 91 0.82 6.41 -6.64
CA GLU A 91 1.78 6.94 -7.62
C GLU A 91 1.10 7.36 -8.93
N GLY A 92 0.11 6.60 -9.41
CA GLY A 92 -0.68 6.93 -10.60
C GLY A 92 -1.50 8.22 -10.47
N GLN A 93 -1.72 8.73 -9.26
CA GLN A 93 -2.47 9.96 -9.00
C GLN A 93 -1.58 11.19 -8.80
N GLN A 94 -0.27 11.02 -8.71
CA GLN A 94 0.71 12.11 -8.56
C GLN A 94 1.24 12.62 -9.92
N THR A 95 0.71 12.13 -11.04
CA THR A 95 1.10 12.51 -12.42
C THR A 95 0.27 13.66 -12.96
#